data_AF-W7WR08-F1
#
_entry.id   AF-W7WR08-F1
#
_cell.length_a   1.000
_cell.length_b   1.000
_cell.length_c   1.000
_cell.angle_alpha   90.00
_cell.angle_beta   90.00
_cell.angle_gamma   90.00
#
_symmetry.space_group_name_H-M   'P 1'
#
loop_
_entity.id
_entity.type
_entity.pdbx_description
1 polymer ?
#
loop_
_entity_poly.entity_id
_entity_poly.type
_entity_poly.pdbx_seq_one_letter_code
_entity_poly.pdbx_strand_id
1 'polypeptide(L)'
;MRTFDGGALAGASDATGLAGYGGDIAATADGWAVSCPRVNGVALYAPDGRARGVATLPNACALAVVDGVCWAAGQTEAMPLNAAPGRERRRLQHTAPLRLDNHWAGLAPTA
;
A
#
# COMPACT_ATOMS: atom_id res chain seq x y z
N MET A 1 9.56 13.76 -14.50
CA MET A 1 9.92 13.83 -13.07
C MET A 1 10.01 15.30 -12.68
N ARG A 2 9.21 15.77 -11.73
CA ARG A 2 9.36 17.13 -11.17
C ARG A 2 10.21 17.02 -9.91
N THR A 3 11.34 17.70 -9.88
CA THR A 3 12.16 17.86 -8.66
C THR A 3 11.54 18.95 -7.80
N PHE A 4 11.34 18.67 -6.52
CA PHE A 4 10.93 19.67 -5.54
C PHE A 4 12.15 20.51 -5.14
N ASP A 5 12.05 21.82 -5.31
CA ASP A 5 13.14 22.78 -5.12
C ASP A 5 13.13 23.46 -3.73
N GLY A 6 12.25 23.02 -2.83
CA GLY A 6 12.07 23.61 -1.50
C GLY A 6 11.12 24.81 -1.48
N GLY A 7 10.51 25.18 -2.60
CA GLY A 7 9.44 26.17 -2.66
C GLY A 7 8.10 25.64 -2.12
N ALA A 8 7.02 26.40 -2.31
CA ALA A 8 5.68 25.90 -2.00
C ALA A 8 5.35 24.71 -2.92
N LEU A 9 4.90 23.59 -2.34
CA LEU A 9 4.36 22.48 -3.13
C LEU A 9 3.17 23.01 -3.93
N ALA A 10 3.28 23.01 -5.25
CA ALA A 10 2.12 23.19 -6.12
C ALA A 10 1.18 22.01 -5.82
N GLY A 11 0.06 22.28 -5.16
CA GLY A 11 -0.90 21.27 -4.75
C GLY A 11 -1.39 20.49 -5.96
N ALA A 12 -1.00 19.22 -6.07
CA ALA A 12 -1.68 18.28 -6.96
C ALA A 12 -2.98 17.88 -6.26
N SER A 13 -4.11 18.40 -6.74
CA SER A 13 -5.44 18.31 -6.13
C SER A 13 -6.09 16.92 -6.17
N ASP A 14 -5.41 15.91 -6.70
CA ASP A 14 -6.09 14.70 -7.16
C ASP A 14 -5.76 13.47 -6.28
N ALA A 15 -5.21 13.68 -5.08
CA ALA A 15 -5.05 12.63 -4.07
C ALA A 15 -6.42 12.18 -3.50
N THR A 16 -7.25 11.63 -4.39
CA THR A 16 -8.54 11.04 -4.09
C THR A 16 -8.29 9.75 -3.30
N GLY A 17 -8.97 9.64 -2.15
CA GLY A 17 -9.00 8.40 -1.38
C GLY A 17 -8.02 8.30 -0.20
N LEU A 18 -7.21 9.30 0.11
CA LEU A 18 -6.32 9.24 1.31
C LEU A 18 -6.98 9.76 2.60
N ALA A 19 -8.08 10.51 2.50
CA ALA A 19 -8.72 11.21 3.63
C ALA A 19 -7.73 11.93 4.57
N GLY A 20 -6.62 12.44 4.02
CA GLY A 20 -5.59 13.17 4.75
C GLY A 20 -4.63 12.32 5.60
N TYR A 21 -4.60 11.00 5.47
CA TYR A 21 -3.60 10.15 6.13
C TYR A 21 -3.15 8.99 5.23
N GLY A 22 -1.93 9.10 4.73
CA GLY A 22 -1.16 7.98 4.19
C GLY A 22 -0.27 7.43 5.29
N GLY A 23 -0.39 6.14 5.62
CA GLY A 23 0.37 5.57 6.72
C GLY A 23 1.71 4.99 6.29
N ASP A 24 1.69 4.08 5.32
CA ASP A 24 2.83 3.31 4.81
C ASP A 24 2.87 3.46 3.29
N ILE A 25 4.07 3.35 2.70
CA ILE A 25 4.29 3.53 1.27
C ILE A 25 5.23 2.46 0.74
N ALA A 26 4.85 1.85 -0.38
CA ALA A 26 5.67 0.86 -1.07
C ALA A 26 5.69 1.14 -2.57
N ALA A 27 6.85 0.95 -3.20
CA ALA A 27 7.06 1.18 -4.62
C ALA A 27 7.58 -0.07 -5.32
N THR A 28 7.11 -0.30 -6.54
CA THR A 28 7.60 -1.32 -7.47
C THR A 28 7.92 -0.66 -8.81
N ALA A 29 8.46 -1.41 -9.78
CA ALA A 29 8.66 -0.91 -11.13
C ALA A 29 7.34 -0.48 -11.81
N ASP A 30 6.21 -1.07 -11.41
CA ASP A 30 4.90 -0.82 -12.00
C ASP A 30 4.15 0.36 -11.38
N GLY A 31 4.68 0.98 -10.31
CA GLY A 31 4.06 2.12 -9.63
C GLY A 31 4.31 2.13 -8.13
N TRP A 32 3.42 2.77 -7.38
CA TRP A 32 3.51 2.84 -5.93
C TRP A 32 2.14 2.80 -5.28
N ALA A 33 2.14 2.43 -4.01
CA ALA A 33 0.96 2.24 -3.19
C ALA A 33 1.11 3.00 -1.87
N VAL A 34 0.03 3.60 -1.39
CA VAL A 34 -0.04 4.27 -0.08
C VAL A 34 -1.16 3.65 0.73
N SER A 35 -0.86 3.25 1.96
CA SER A 35 -1.87 2.76 2.89
C SER A 35 -2.81 3.89 3.31
N CYS A 36 -4.10 3.61 3.37
CA CYS A 36 -5.12 4.57 3.78
C CYS A 36 -6.06 3.95 4.83
N PRO A 37 -5.58 3.63 6.05
CA PRO A 37 -6.38 2.91 7.04
C PRO A 37 -7.70 3.61 7.39
N ARG A 38 -7.72 4.95 7.34
CA ARG A 38 -8.92 5.78 7.60
C ARG A 38 -10.06 5.52 6.63
N VAL A 39 -9.76 5.06 5.41
CA VAL A 39 -10.77 4.70 4.40
C VAL A 39 -10.81 3.21 4.11
N ASN A 40 -10.13 2.39 4.92
CA ASN A 40 -10.06 0.94 4.73
C ASN A 40 -9.61 0.55 3.32
N GLY A 41 -8.47 1.10 2.87
CA GLY A 41 -7.93 0.73 1.58
C GLY A 41 -6.49 1.18 1.35
N VAL A 42 -6.00 0.84 0.17
CA VAL A 42 -4.67 1.20 -0.32
C VAL A 42 -4.83 1.98 -1.62
N ALA A 43 -4.38 3.22 -1.65
CA ALA A 43 -4.36 4.04 -2.87
C ALA A 43 -3.22 3.57 -3.78
N LEU A 44 -3.51 3.46 -5.06
CA LEU A 44 -2.59 2.97 -6.09
C LEU A 44 -2.28 4.06 -7.09
N TYR A 45 -1.01 4.13 -7.48
CA TYR A 45 -0.51 5.12 -8.41
C TYR A 45 0.39 4.47 -9.46
N ALA A 46 0.36 5.02 -10.67
CA ALA A 46 1.30 4.69 -11.73
C ALA A 46 2.70 5.26 -11.45
N PRO A 47 3.76 4.82 -12.17
CA PRO A 47 5.11 5.36 -12.01
C PRO A 47 5.21 6.86 -12.27
N ASP A 48 4.33 7.41 -13.10
CA ASP A 48 4.22 8.84 -13.41
C ASP A 48 3.43 9.63 -12.35
N GLY A 49 2.93 8.96 -11.30
CA GLY A 49 2.15 9.57 -10.22
C GLY A 49 0.66 9.66 -10.49
N ARG A 50 0.16 9.21 -11.65
CA ARG A 50 -1.28 9.19 -11.94
C ARG A 50 -2.01 8.20 -11.05
N ALA A 51 -3.12 8.62 -10.44
CA ALA A 51 -3.97 7.74 -9.64
C ALA A 51 -4.55 6.60 -10.49
N ARG A 52 -4.52 5.38 -9.93
CA ARG A 52 -5.10 4.16 -10.51
C ARG A 52 -6.33 3.66 -9.77
N GLY A 53 -6.60 4.19 -8.57
CA GLY A 53 -7.77 3.85 -7.75
C GLY A 53 -7.38 3.44 -6.33
N VAL A 54 -8.34 2.87 -5.61
CA VAL A 54 -8.15 2.39 -4.22
C VAL A 54 -8.54 0.92 -4.16
N ALA A 55 -7.64 0.07 -3.66
CA ALA A 55 -7.94 -1.31 -3.35
C ALA A 55 -8.50 -1.42 -1.93
N THR A 56 -9.72 -1.95 -1.77
CA THR A 56 -10.36 -2.10 -0.46
C THR A 56 -9.61 -3.11 0.40
N LEU A 57 -9.30 -2.72 1.63
CA LEU A 57 -8.59 -3.52 2.62
C LEU A 57 -8.88 -2.99 4.05
N PRO A 58 -9.65 -3.70 4.88
CA PRO A 58 -10.00 -3.21 6.21
C PRO A 58 -8.82 -3.15 7.19
N ASN A 59 -8.63 -2.00 7.86
CA ASN A 59 -7.56 -1.71 8.84
C ASN A 59 -6.13 -1.99 8.33
N ALA A 60 -5.12 -1.62 9.14
CA ALA A 60 -3.67 -1.74 8.95
C ALA A 60 -3.16 -1.23 7.59
N CYS A 61 -3.58 -1.84 6.50
CA CYS A 61 -3.17 -1.53 5.13
C CYS A 61 -1.64 -1.53 5.01
N ALA A 62 -0.98 -2.34 5.85
CA ALA A 62 0.47 -2.40 5.95
C ALA A 62 1.05 -2.90 4.63
N LEU A 63 2.15 -2.31 4.18
CA LEU A 63 2.73 -2.59 2.88
C LEU A 63 4.11 -3.22 3.02
N ALA A 64 4.44 -4.12 2.11
CA ALA A 64 5.79 -4.66 1.98
C ALA A 64 6.05 -5.06 0.53
N VAL A 65 7.30 -4.94 0.08
CA VAL A 65 7.69 -5.47 -1.24
C VAL A 65 8.48 -6.75 -1.04
N VAL A 66 8.03 -7.82 -1.70
CA VAL A 66 8.68 -9.14 -1.70
C VAL A 66 8.71 -9.64 -3.14
N ASP A 67 9.90 -10.00 -3.64
CA ASP A 67 10.11 -10.45 -5.02
C ASP A 67 9.56 -9.48 -6.08
N GLY A 68 9.68 -8.16 -5.84
CA GLY A 68 9.16 -7.12 -6.74
C GLY A 68 7.63 -6.93 -6.71
N VAL A 69 6.92 -7.73 -5.91
CA VAL A 69 5.47 -7.63 -5.71
C VAL A 69 5.20 -6.83 -4.44
N CYS A 70 4.37 -5.80 -4.55
CA CYS A 70 3.85 -5.10 -3.39
C CYS A 70 2.72 -5.94 -2.77
N TRP A 71 2.87 -6.30 -1.49
CA TRP A 71 1.86 -6.93 -0.68
C TRP A 71 1.23 -5.91 0.25
N ALA A 72 -0.08 -6.03 0.44
CA ALA A 72 -0.84 -5.26 1.40
C ALA A 72 -1.54 -6.18 2.39
N ALA A 73 -1.51 -5.82 3.67
CA ALA A 73 -2.13 -6.58 4.73
C ALA A 73 -3.13 -5.75 5.53
N GLY A 74 -4.34 -6.29 5.64
CA GLY A 74 -5.40 -5.75 6.45
C GLY A 74 -5.63 -6.58 7.71
N GLN A 75 -6.80 -6.41 8.29
CA GLN A 75 -7.22 -7.08 9.51
C GLN A 75 -7.26 -8.60 9.37
N THR A 76 -7.72 -9.13 8.23
CA THR A 76 -8.01 -10.58 8.08
C THR A 76 -7.43 -11.18 6.82
N GLU A 77 -6.76 -10.37 5.99
CA GLU A 77 -6.23 -10.82 4.71
C GLU A 77 -4.95 -10.08 4.34
N ALA A 78 -4.08 -10.77 3.63
CA ALA A 78 -2.98 -10.20 2.87
C ALA A 78 -3.25 -10.43 1.39
N MET A 79 -3.04 -9.41 0.56
CA MET A 79 -3.23 -9.49 -0.87
C MET A 79 -2.03 -8.89 -1.60
N PRO A 80 -1.63 -9.49 -2.73
CA PRO A 80 -0.67 -8.86 -3.60
C PRO A 80 -1.37 -7.77 -4.43
N LEU A 81 -0.72 -6.63 -4.57
CA LEU A 81 -1.15 -5.49 -5.37
C LEU A 81 -0.47 -5.57 -6.74
N ASN A 82 -1.26 -5.43 -7.80
CA ASN A 82 -0.79 -5.45 -9.19
C ASN A 82 0.08 -6.69 -9.57
N ALA A 83 -0.11 -7.83 -8.91
CA ALA A 83 0.71 -9.02 -9.15
C ALA A 83 0.32 -9.78 -10.43
N ALA A 84 1.32 -10.45 -10.99
CA ALA A 84 1.14 -11.49 -12.00
C ALA A 84 0.28 -12.67 -11.47
N PRO A 85 -0.34 -13.46 -12.36
CA PRO A 85 -1.10 -14.65 -11.98
C PRO A 85 -0.30 -15.59 -11.07
N GLY A 86 -0.95 -16.19 -10.07
CA GLY A 86 -0.33 -17.14 -9.12
C GLY A 86 0.08 -16.54 -7.77
N ARG A 87 -0.06 -15.23 -7.57
CA ARG A 87 -0.04 -14.62 -6.23
C ARG A 87 -1.48 -14.29 -5.83
N GLU A 88 -2.04 -15.08 -4.92
CA GLU A 88 -3.43 -14.97 -4.48
C GLU A 88 -3.55 -14.30 -3.11
N ARG A 89 -4.76 -13.81 -2.81
CA ARG A 89 -5.11 -13.36 -1.46
C ARG A 89 -4.93 -14.50 -0.46
N ARG A 90 -4.44 -14.17 0.73
CA ARG A 90 -4.22 -15.09 1.85
C ARG A 90 -5.00 -14.61 3.05
N ARG A 91 -5.74 -15.53 3.69
CA ARG A 91 -6.41 -15.24 4.96
C ARG A 91 -5.38 -15.23 6.09
N LEU A 92 -5.41 -14.19 6.91
CA LEU A 92 -4.59 -14.08 8.11
C LEU A 92 -5.36 -14.65 9.30
N GLN A 93 -4.67 -15.40 10.16
CA GLN A 93 -5.22 -15.91 11.41
C GLN A 93 -4.48 -15.24 12.58
N HIS A 94 -5.25 -14.63 13.48
CA HIS A 94 -4.72 -14.04 14.72
C HIS A 94 -5.00 -14.98 15.88
N THR A 95 -4.01 -15.14 16.75
CA THR A 95 -4.16 -15.92 18.00
C THR A 95 -4.65 -15.08 19.17
N ALA A 96 -4.87 -13.78 18.96
CA ALA A 96 -5.35 -12.81 19.95
C ALA A 96 -6.31 -11.80 19.30
N PRO A 97 -7.19 -11.12 20.08
CA PRO A 97 -8.10 -10.09 19.57
C PRO A 97 -7.33 -8.78 19.28
N LEU A 98 -6.58 -8.77 18.18
CA LEU A 98 -5.75 -7.65 17.77
C LEU A 98 -6.50 -6.74 16.80
N ARG A 99 -6.32 -5.42 16.96
CA ARG A 99 -6.54 -4.46 15.87
C ARG A 99 -5.18 -4.10 15.31
N LEU A 100 -4.94 -4.46 14.06
CA LEU A 100 -3.65 -4.24 13.43
C LEU A 100 -3.51 -2.78 12.99
N ASP A 101 -2.30 -2.25 13.19
CA ASP A 101 -1.90 -0.92 12.74
C ASP A 101 -0.71 -0.97 11.79
N ASN A 102 -0.79 -0.03 10.85
CA ASN A 102 0.00 0.39 9.70
C ASN A 102 1.29 -0.29 9.18
N HIS A 103 2.07 -1.11 9.89
CA HIS A 103 3.45 -1.45 9.42
C HIS A 103 3.73 -2.95 9.27
N TRP A 104 4.33 -3.34 8.12
CA TRP A 104 4.89 -4.67 7.82
C TRP A 104 6.37 -4.55 7.41
N ALA A 105 7.14 -5.63 7.57
CA ALA A 105 8.52 -5.72 7.10
C ALA A 105 8.68 -6.92 6.17
N GLY A 106 9.31 -6.71 5.02
CA GLY A 106 9.74 -7.80 4.14
C GLY A 106 10.92 -8.55 4.78
N LEU A 107 10.87 -9.87 4.78
CA LEU A 107 11.98 -10.71 5.21
C LEU A 107 12.71 -11.24 3.97
N ALA A 108 14.04 -11.33 4.04
CA ALA A 108 14.81 -12.06 3.05
C ALA A 108 14.44 -13.56 3.09
N PRO A 109 14.50 -14.28 1.96
CA PRO A 109 14.40 -15.73 1.98
C PRO A 109 15.48 -16.29 2.94
N THR A 110 15.06 -17.09 3.92
CA THR A 110 16.00 -17.91 4.69
C THR A 110 16.65 -18.89 3.72
N ALA A 111 17.99 -18.86 3.65
CA ALA A 111 18.79 -19.80 2.87
C ALA A 111 18.55 -21.26 3.31
#